data_AF-A0A8T2YJN1-F1
#
_entry.id   AF-A0A8T2YJN1-F1
#
_cell.length_a   1.000
_cell.length_b   1.000
_cell.length_c   1.000
_cell.angle_alpha   90.00
_cell.angle_beta   90.00
_cell.angle_gamma   90.00
#
_symmetry.space_group_name_H-M   'P 1'
#
loop_
_entity.id
_entity.type
_entity.pdbx_description
1 polymer ?
#
loop_
_entity_poly.entity_id
_entity_poly.type
_entity_poly.pdbx_seq_one_letter_code
_entity_poly.pdbx_strand_id
1 'polypeptide(L)'
;MVVGERASLRGLNLEGLRRNGFTATEIKSLRTAYRNIFMPVDSNSTSFEERITKVEEDKELGKITAVCTMIQSLRDSFAQNRRGICKFRYFSGS
;
A
#
# COMPACT_ATOMS: atom_id res chain seq x y z
N MET A 1 -4.91 6.89 -3.65
CA MET A 1 -5.50 7.72 -4.72
C MET A 1 -5.67 6.89 -5.97
N VAL A 2 -6.83 7.03 -6.60
CA VAL A 2 -7.15 6.38 -7.87
C VAL A 2 -7.56 7.45 -8.88
N VAL A 3 -7.21 7.27 -10.15
CA VAL A 3 -7.52 8.23 -11.23
C VAL A 3 -7.82 7.47 -12.53
N GLY A 4 -8.72 8.02 -13.35
CA GLY A 4 -9.06 7.54 -14.70
C GLY A 4 -10.46 6.93 -14.81
N GLU A 5 -10.93 6.74 -16.05
CA GLU A 5 -12.24 6.18 -16.38
C GLU A 5 -12.40 4.72 -15.92
N ARG A 6 -11.38 3.89 -16.18
CA ARG A 6 -11.12 2.66 -15.43
C ARG A 6 -10.04 2.95 -14.41
N ALA A 7 -10.48 3.42 -13.24
CA ALA A 7 -9.59 3.98 -12.24
C ALA A 7 -8.47 3.01 -11.84
N SER A 8 -7.24 3.51 -11.83
CA SER A 8 -6.05 2.77 -11.42
C SER A 8 -5.45 3.37 -10.16
N LEU A 9 -4.85 2.53 -9.32
CA LEU A 9 -4.11 2.99 -8.15
C LEU A 9 -2.85 3.73 -8.60
N ARG A 10 -2.69 4.97 -8.13
CA ARG A 10 -1.57 5.85 -8.53
C ARG A 10 -0.61 6.20 -7.38
N GLY A 11 -0.98 5.90 -6.14
CA GLY A 11 -0.18 6.25 -4.96
C GLY A 11 -1.02 6.62 -3.75
N LEU A 12 -0.36 7.13 -2.73
CA LEU A 12 -0.99 7.62 -1.50
C LEU A 12 -1.53 9.04 -1.67
N ASN A 13 -2.61 9.37 -0.96
CA ASN A 13 -3.12 10.75 -0.89
C ASN A 13 -2.27 11.58 0.09
N LEU A 14 -1.06 11.96 -0.31
CA LEU A 14 -0.12 12.66 0.58
C LEU A 14 -0.66 14.00 1.09
N GLU A 15 -1.36 14.75 0.22
CA GLU A 15 -1.99 16.01 0.61
C GLU A 15 -3.11 15.80 1.63
N GLY A 16 -3.95 14.78 1.42
CA GLY A 16 -4.98 14.39 2.39
C GLY A 16 -4.39 13.99 3.73
N LEU A 17 -3.33 13.18 3.74
CA LEU A 17 -2.65 12.77 4.98
C LEU A 17 -2.10 13.98 5.75
N ARG A 18 -1.41 14.90 5.05
CA ARG A 18 -0.88 16.13 5.65
C ARG A 18 -1.97 17.01 6.26
N ARG A 19 -3.06 17.21 5.52
CA ARG A 19 -4.21 18.02 5.98
C ARG A 19 -4.94 17.42 7.18
N ASN A 20 -4.85 16.10 7.37
CA ASN A 20 -5.46 15.39 8.50
C ASN A 20 -4.46 15.11 9.63
N GLY A 21 -3.33 15.81 9.69
CA GLY A 21 -2.42 15.78 10.84
C GLY A 21 -1.53 14.55 10.95
N PHE A 22 -1.40 13.73 9.88
CA PHE A 22 -0.43 12.63 9.88
C PHE A 22 0.99 13.18 10.01
N THR A 23 1.78 12.58 10.89
CA THR A 23 3.16 12.99 11.12
C THR A 23 4.05 12.67 9.92
N ALA A 24 5.19 13.38 9.82
CA ALA A 24 6.18 13.08 8.79
C ALA A 24 6.68 11.63 8.85
N THR A 25 6.82 11.08 10.07
CA THR A 25 7.21 9.68 10.30
C THR A 25 6.15 8.72 9.78
N GLU A 26 4.88 8.92 10.10
CA GLU A 26 3.78 8.07 9.59
C GLU A 26 3.69 8.12 8.07
N ILE A 27 3.77 9.31 7.47
CA ILE A 27 3.75 9.48 6.01
C ILE A 27 4.95 8.76 5.39
N LYS A 28 6.13 8.85 6.00
CA LYS A 28 7.34 8.13 5.53
C LYS A 28 7.14 6.61 5.62
N SER A 29 6.64 6.11 6.74
CA SER A 29 6.36 4.68 6.93
C SER A 29 5.32 4.15 5.95
N LEU A 30 4.22 4.88 5.73
CA LEU A 30 3.20 4.56 4.73
C LEU A 30 3.79 4.52 3.31
N ARG A 31 4.68 5.46 2.96
CA ARG A 31 5.36 5.46 1.66
C ARG A 31 6.24 4.23 1.48
N THR A 32 6.99 3.83 2.51
CA THR A 32 7.83 2.63 2.49
C THR A 32 6.96 1.38 2.34
N ALA A 33 5.93 1.23 3.16
CA ALA A 33 4.98 0.12 3.09
C ALA A 33 4.31 0.02 1.70
N TYR A 34 3.84 1.15 1.15
CA TYR A 34 3.25 1.20 -0.19
C TYR A 34 4.21 0.70 -1.27
N ARG A 35 5.49 1.12 -1.21
CA ARG A 35 6.50 0.66 -2.18
C ARG A 35 6.73 -0.85 -2.07
N ASN A 36 6.90 -1.36 -0.85
CA ASN A 36 7.12 -2.79 -0.63
C ASN A 36 5.96 -3.65 -1.16
N ILE A 37 4.72 -3.16 -1.07
CA ILE A 37 3.53 -3.88 -1.54
C ILE A 37 3.30 -3.75 -3.05
N PHE A 38 3.43 -2.54 -3.61
CA PHE A 38 2.97 -2.23 -4.97
C PHE A 38 4.08 -1.98 -6.00
N MET A 39 5.32 -1.82 -5.55
CA MET A 39 6.48 -1.52 -6.39
C MET A 39 7.68 -2.42 -6.03
N PRO A 40 7.55 -3.76 -6.14
CA PRO A 40 8.68 -4.66 -5.90
C PRO A 40 9.81 -4.37 -6.89
N VAL A 41 11.03 -4.31 -6.36
CA VAL A 41 12.26 -3.97 -7.13
C VAL A 41 12.77 -5.19 -7.89
N ASP A 42 12.49 -6.40 -7.41
CA ASP A 42 12.98 -7.65 -7.98
C ASP A 42 11.92 -8.37 -8.82
N SER A 43 12.34 -8.84 -10.00
CA SER A 43 11.55 -9.66 -10.93
C SER A 43 11.25 -11.07 -10.41
N ASN A 44 11.89 -11.50 -9.31
CA ASN A 44 11.51 -12.70 -8.56
C ASN A 44 10.24 -12.38 -7.76
N SER A 45 9.12 -12.44 -8.46
CA SER A 45 7.81 -11.98 -8.03
C SER A 45 7.30 -12.74 -6.80
N THR A 46 7.66 -12.25 -5.62
CA THR A 46 6.95 -12.63 -4.38
C THR A 46 5.49 -12.20 -4.55
N SER A 47 4.55 -13.07 -4.20
CA SER A 47 3.12 -12.83 -4.43
C SER A 47 2.63 -11.58 -3.70
N PHE A 48 1.50 -11.02 -4.15
CA PHE A 48 0.93 -9.85 -3.49
C PHE A 48 0.66 -10.08 -2.00
N GLU A 49 0.11 -11.25 -1.66
CA GLU A 49 -0.15 -11.66 -0.27
C GLU A 49 1.14 -11.75 0.55
N GLU A 50 2.19 -12.36 0.00
CA GLU A 50 3.49 -12.44 0.68
C GLU A 50 4.09 -11.06 0.93
N ARG A 51 3.95 -10.11 0.00
CA ARG A 51 4.42 -8.73 0.20
C ARG A 51 3.65 -8.00 1.28
N ILE A 52 2.34 -8.25 1.43
CA ILE A 52 1.57 -7.72 2.55
C ILE A 52 2.08 -8.31 3.87
N THR A 53 2.20 -9.64 3.95
CA THR A 53 2.69 -10.33 5.16
C THR A 53 4.08 -9.85 5.57
N LYS A 54 5.00 -9.64 4.62
CA LYS A 54 6.33 -9.08 4.91
C LYS A 54 6.30 -7.70 5.56
N VAL A 55 5.38 -6.82 5.15
CA VAL A 55 5.23 -5.49 5.77
C VAL A 55 4.56 -5.60 7.14
N GLU A 56 3.64 -6.55 7.31
CA GLU A 56 2.95 -6.83 8.56
C GLU A 56 3.93 -7.33 9.65
N GLU A 57 4.86 -8.20 9.27
CA GLU A 57 5.89 -8.78 10.15
C GLU A 57 7.13 -7.88 10.35
N ASP A 58 7.24 -6.79 9.59
CA ASP A 58 8.38 -5.87 9.68
C ASP A 58 8.43 -5.19 11.07
N LYS A 59 9.58 -5.28 11.74
CA LYS A 59 9.75 -4.82 13.13
C LYS A 59 9.56 -3.32 13.33
N GLU A 60 9.71 -2.54 12.27
CA GLU A 60 9.60 -1.08 12.30
C GLU A 60 8.24 -0.64 11.75
N LEU A 61 7.83 -1.15 10.60
CA LEU A 61 6.58 -0.78 9.93
C LEU A 61 5.35 -1.39 10.59
N GLY A 62 5.43 -2.65 11.05
CA GLY A 62 4.34 -3.40 11.67
C GLY A 62 3.90 -2.88 13.04
N LYS A 63 4.61 -1.90 13.61
CA LYS A 63 4.22 -1.19 14.84
C LYS A 63 3.54 0.15 14.59
N ILE A 64 3.58 0.66 13.36
CA ILE A 64 2.99 1.95 13.01
C ILE A 64 1.50 1.75 12.74
N THR A 65 0.65 2.29 13.61
CA THR A 65 -0.81 2.15 13.52
C THR A 65 -1.35 2.44 12.12
N ALA A 66 -0.91 3.54 11.49
CA ALA A 66 -1.33 3.89 10.14
C ALA A 66 -0.99 2.82 9.08
N VAL A 67 0.16 2.14 9.22
CA VAL A 67 0.57 1.05 8.33
C VAL A 67 -0.29 -0.20 8.61
N CYS A 68 -0.50 -0.56 9.86
CA CYS A 68 -1.38 -1.68 10.25
C CYS A 68 -2.80 -1.47 9.71
N THR A 69 -3.36 -0.27 9.85
CA THR A 69 -4.68 0.06 9.30
C THR A 69 -4.72 -0.03 7.78
N MET A 70 -3.65 0.40 7.09
CA MET A 70 -3.55 0.23 5.64
C MET A 70 -3.54 -1.25 5.24
N ILE A 71 -2.76 -2.09 5.93
CA ILE A 71 -2.68 -3.53 5.70
C ILE A 71 -4.04 -4.19 5.93
N GLN A 72 -4.70 -3.88 7.05
CA GLN A 72 -6.02 -4.41 7.35
C GLN A 72 -7.03 -4.02 6.26
N SER A 73 -7.03 -2.75 5.85
CA SER A 73 -7.89 -2.28 4.76
C SER A 73 -7.65 -3.02 3.43
N LEU A 74 -6.40 -3.42 3.14
CA LEU A 74 -6.09 -4.25 1.99
C LEU A 74 -6.66 -5.65 2.16
N ARG A 75 -6.40 -6.34 3.28
CA ARG A 75 -6.94 -7.69 3.56
C ARG A 75 -8.46 -7.71 3.48
N ASP A 76 -9.13 -6.73 4.09
CA ASP A 76 -10.59 -6.57 4.07
C ASP A 76 -11.14 -6.39 2.65
N SER A 77 -10.34 -5.84 1.73
CA SER A 77 -10.75 -5.69 0.33
C SER A 77 -10.80 -7.01 -0.43
N PHE A 78 -10.13 -8.06 0.06
CA PHE A 78 -10.09 -9.40 -0.52
C PHE A 78 -10.88 -10.44 0.29
N ALA A 79 -11.56 -10.04 1.36
CA ALA A 79 -12.47 -10.91 2.10
C ALA A 79 -13.63 -11.43 1.22
N GLN A 80 -14.35 -12.45 1.70
CA GLN A 80 -15.51 -13.00 0.99
C GLN A 80 -16.53 -11.89 0.65
N ASN A 81 -17.11 -11.97 -0.55
CA ASN A 81 -18.07 -10.99 -1.10
C ASN A 81 -17.50 -9.59 -1.36
N ARG A 82 -16.17 -9.43 -1.45
CA ARG A 82 -15.51 -8.16 -1.81
C ARG A 82 -14.87 -8.27 -3.20
N ARG A 83 -14.68 -7.11 -3.85
CA ARG A 83 -14.22 -7.00 -5.25
C ARG A 83 -12.70 -6.84 -5.40
N GLY A 84 -11.94 -6.87 -4.30
CA GLY A 84 -10.52 -6.51 -4.30
C GLY A 84 -10.30 -5.00 -4.39
N ILE A 85 -9.11 -4.63 -4.84
CA ILE A 85 -8.67 -3.23 -5.03
C ILE A 85 -8.56 -2.88 -6.51
N CYS A 86 -8.56 -1.58 -6.83
CA CYS A 86 -8.28 -1.11 -8.19
C CYS A 86 -6.93 -1.63 -8.69
N LYS A 87 -6.81 -1.85 -10.01
CA LYS A 87 -5.56 -2.30 -10.61
C LYS A 87 -4.44 -1.29 -10.32
N PHE A 88 -3.30 -1.80 -9.89
CA PHE A 88 -2.05 -1.06 -9.79
C PHE A 88 -1.13 -1.50 -10.93
N ARG A 89 -0.37 -0.57 -11.51
CA ARG A 89 0.65 -0.90 -12.52
C ARG A 89 1.98 -1.05 -11.81
N TYR A 90 2.69 -2.13 -12.10
CA TYR A 90 4.12 -2.21 -11.83
C TYR A 90 4.80 -1.10 -12.64
N PHE A 91 5.64 -0.29 -11.98
CA PHE A 91 6.41 0.72 -12.69
C PHE A 91 7.51 0.01 -13.46
N SER A 92 7.20 -0.44 -14.68
CA SER A 92 8.22 -0.79 -15.66
C SER A 92 8.84 0.52 -16.12
N GLY A 93 9.99 0.87 -15.55
CA GLY A 93 10.81 1.97 -16.08
C GLY A 93 11.04 1.71 -17.57
N SER A 94 10.72 2.71 -18.39
CA SER A 94 11.15 2.76 -19.80
C SER A 94 12.56 3.34 -19.85
#